data_AF-A0A8T0I197-F1
#
_entry.id   AF-A0A8T0I197-F1
#
_cell.length_a   1.000
_cell.length_b   1.000
_cell.length_c   1.000
_cell.angle_alpha   90.00
_cell.angle_beta   90.00
_cell.angle_gamma   90.00
#
_symmetry.space_group_name_H-M   'P 1'
#
loop_
_entity.id
_entity.type
_entity.pdbx_description
1 polymer ?
#
loop_
_entity_poly.entity_id
_entity_poly.type
_entity_poly.pdbx_seq_one_letter_code
_entity_poly.pdbx_strand_id
1 'polypeptide(L)'
;MASALSEAEPMDASTLPLTSAHLVAMAAGFLTVGYFLGRTTHRPAAAAAAHVTGAGEAANAGASAGAAPEKRRRRKEPLEVDRLAESYEDFKMVLVVRNDLKMGKGKIAAQCSHATLGLYKDICTRAPKALQRWEMCGQVKVVTKVETEEDMLALRVKAKESKLPCHITVDAGRTQIAPNSRTVMAVLGPAELVDDVTGHLKLM
;
A
#
# COMPACT_ATOMS: atom_id res chain seq x y z
N MET A 1 13.52 -31.23 71.35
CA MET A 1 12.19 -31.77 71.69
C MET A 1 11.19 -30.66 71.39
N ALA A 2 10.21 -30.75 70.51
CA ALA A 2 9.55 -31.89 69.88
C ALA A 2 9.15 -31.54 68.43
N SER A 3 9.04 -32.59 67.63
CA SER A 3 8.50 -32.62 66.26
C SER A 3 6.99 -32.33 66.27
N ALA A 4 6.48 -31.61 65.28
CA ALA A 4 5.06 -31.61 64.93
C ALA A 4 4.94 -31.64 63.40
N LEU A 5 4.49 -32.79 62.92
CA LEU A 5 4.15 -33.10 61.54
C LEU A 5 2.91 -32.28 61.14
N SER A 6 2.95 -31.61 59.99
CA SER A 6 1.76 -31.06 59.34
C SER A 6 1.08 -32.20 58.57
N GLU A 7 -0.05 -32.67 59.09
CA GLU A 7 -0.98 -33.55 58.38
C GLU A 7 -1.52 -32.83 57.13
N ALA A 8 -1.58 -33.55 56.01
CA ALA A 8 -2.18 -33.07 54.77
C ALA A 8 -3.67 -33.45 54.77
N GLU A 9 -4.54 -32.45 54.75
CA GLU A 9 -5.99 -32.61 54.58
C GLU A 9 -6.32 -33.19 53.17
N PRO A 10 -7.38 -34.01 53.03
CA PRO A 10 -7.72 -34.66 51.78
C PRO A 10 -8.30 -33.67 50.75
N MET A 11 -7.80 -33.74 49.52
CA MET A 11 -8.37 -32.99 48.39
C MET A 11 -9.80 -33.45 48.09
N ASP A 12 -10.72 -32.48 48.11
CA ASP A 12 -12.09 -32.60 47.63
C ASP A 12 -12.13 -32.91 46.12
N ALA A 13 -12.81 -33.99 45.74
CA ALA A 13 -12.91 -34.51 44.39
C ALA A 13 -14.00 -33.83 43.54
N SER A 14 -14.31 -32.55 43.82
CA SER A 14 -15.37 -31.79 43.13
C SER A 14 -14.86 -30.78 42.09
N THR A 15 -13.55 -30.54 41.99
CA THR A 15 -12.96 -29.66 40.96
C THR A 15 -12.39 -30.46 39.80
N LEU A 16 -13.26 -30.98 38.93
CA LEU A 16 -12.85 -31.56 37.66
C LEU A 16 -12.26 -30.47 36.72
N PRO A 17 -11.09 -30.70 36.10
CA PRO A 17 -10.47 -29.73 35.21
C PRO A 17 -11.30 -29.57 33.94
N LEU A 18 -11.60 -28.31 33.60
CA LEU A 18 -12.28 -27.90 32.38
C LEU A 18 -11.54 -28.50 31.17
N THR A 19 -12.13 -29.55 30.62
CA THR A 19 -11.51 -30.46 29.66
C THR A 19 -11.28 -29.76 28.33
N SER A 20 -10.15 -30.10 27.68
CA SER A 20 -9.75 -29.70 26.32
C SER A 20 -10.87 -29.82 25.26
N ALA A 21 -11.89 -30.64 25.53
CA ALA A 21 -13.09 -30.79 24.72
C ALA A 21 -13.88 -29.49 24.52
N HIS A 22 -13.98 -28.62 25.53
CA HIS A 22 -14.69 -27.34 25.40
C HIS A 22 -13.96 -26.34 24.51
N LEU A 23 -12.63 -26.34 24.55
CA LEU A 23 -11.80 -25.45 23.71
C LEU A 23 -11.90 -25.84 22.22
N VAL A 24 -11.89 -27.15 21.94
CA VAL A 24 -12.05 -27.68 20.57
C VAL A 24 -13.47 -27.40 20.04
N ALA A 25 -14.50 -27.54 20.88
CA ALA A 25 -15.88 -27.23 20.49
C ALA A 25 -16.07 -25.73 20.16
N MET A 26 -15.46 -24.83 20.93
CA MET A 26 -15.49 -23.39 20.65
C MET A 26 -14.76 -23.05 19.34
N ALA A 27 -13.56 -23.63 19.11
CA ALA A 27 -12.80 -23.41 17.88
C ALA A 27 -13.55 -23.89 16.63
N ALA A 28 -14.20 -25.07 16.69
CA ALA A 28 -15.02 -25.59 15.60
C ALA A 28 -16.28 -24.72 15.35
N GLY A 29 -16.87 -24.16 16.41
CA GLY A 29 -17.98 -23.21 16.33
C GLY A 29 -17.61 -21.92 15.59
N PHE A 30 -16.46 -21.32 15.91
CA PHE A 30 -16.00 -20.10 15.22
C PHE A 30 -15.67 -20.35 13.74
N LEU A 31 -15.11 -21.50 13.39
CA LEU A 31 -14.80 -21.88 12.01
C LEU A 31 -16.06 -22.10 11.17
N THR A 32 -17.08 -22.77 11.71
CA THR A 32 -18.35 -23.02 10.99
C THR A 32 -19.15 -21.74 10.80
N VAL A 33 -19.30 -20.91 11.84
CA VAL A 33 -19.98 -19.61 11.75
C VAL A 33 -19.26 -18.69 10.76
N GLY A 34 -17.93 -18.59 10.83
CA GLY A 34 -17.11 -17.81 9.89
C GLY A 34 -17.22 -18.30 8.44
N TYR A 35 -17.29 -19.62 8.22
CA TYR A 35 -17.48 -20.20 6.90
C TYR A 35 -18.86 -19.88 6.30
N PHE A 36 -19.93 -19.92 7.10
CA PHE A 36 -21.29 -19.60 6.62
C PHE A 36 -21.49 -18.09 6.39
N LEU A 37 -20.98 -17.22 7.26
CA LEU A 37 -21.00 -15.76 7.07
C LEU A 37 -20.12 -15.30 5.89
N GLY A 38 -18.98 -15.95 5.68
CA GLY A 38 -18.14 -15.76 4.48
C GLY A 38 -18.84 -16.25 3.20
N ARG A 39 -19.65 -17.32 3.32
CA ARG A 39 -20.61 -17.85 2.33
C ARG A 39 -21.56 -16.78 1.78
N THR A 40 -22.21 -16.06 2.69
CA THR A 40 -23.31 -15.14 2.39
C THR A 40 -22.87 -13.78 1.86
N THR A 41 -21.59 -13.42 2.01
CA THR A 41 -21.05 -12.12 1.58
C THR A 41 -20.32 -12.16 0.23
N HIS A 42 -20.00 -13.34 -0.29
CA HIS A 42 -19.56 -13.53 -1.68
C HIS A 42 -20.75 -13.72 -2.62
N ARG A 43 -21.60 -12.70 -2.72
CA ARG A 43 -22.50 -12.54 -3.86
C ARG A 43 -21.78 -11.62 -4.87
N PRO A 44 -21.50 -12.06 -6.11
CA PRO A 44 -20.93 -11.18 -7.11
C PRO A 44 -21.89 -9.99 -7.31
N ALA A 45 -21.36 -8.78 -7.26
CA ALA A 45 -22.09 -7.54 -7.48
C ALA A 45 -22.54 -7.44 -8.95
N ALA A 46 -23.58 -8.19 -9.29
CA ALA A 46 -24.23 -8.20 -10.60
C ALA A 46 -25.71 -8.59 -10.44
N ALA A 47 -26.46 -7.82 -9.64
CA ALA A 47 -27.92 -7.89 -9.59
C ALA A 47 -28.46 -6.72 -8.75
N ALA A 48 -28.37 -5.50 -9.28
CA ALA A 48 -29.05 -4.34 -8.73
C ALA A 48 -29.46 -3.41 -9.87
N ALA A 49 -30.37 -3.89 -10.73
CA ALA A 49 -31.19 -3.05 -11.61
C ALA A 49 -32.24 -3.94 -12.29
N ALA A 50 -33.41 -4.10 -11.67
CA ALA A 50 -34.64 -4.49 -12.37
C ALA A 50 -35.83 -4.38 -11.42
N HIS A 51 -36.59 -3.29 -11.48
CA HIS A 51 -38.05 -3.29 -11.69
C HIS A 51 -38.57 -1.85 -11.65
N VAL A 52 -39.06 -1.34 -12.78
CA VAL A 52 -40.35 -0.64 -12.91
C VAL A 52 -40.71 -0.66 -14.40
N THR A 53 -41.97 -0.99 -14.64
CA THR A 53 -42.65 -1.46 -15.85
C THR A 53 -43.10 -0.33 -16.79
N GLY A 54 -43.29 -0.64 -18.08
CA GLY A 54 -44.27 0.08 -18.91
C GLY A 54 -44.06 0.07 -20.43
N ALA A 55 -44.70 -0.92 -21.08
CA ALA A 55 -45.38 -0.90 -22.40
C ALA A 55 -44.76 -0.23 -23.65
N GLY A 56 -44.80 -0.97 -24.78
CA GLY A 56 -44.87 -0.36 -26.12
C GLY A 56 -44.18 -1.13 -27.26
N GLU A 57 -44.95 -2.02 -27.89
CA GLU A 57 -44.97 -2.37 -29.33
C GLU A 57 -43.78 -2.96 -30.11
N ALA A 58 -44.19 -3.78 -31.08
CA ALA A 58 -43.42 -4.73 -31.88
C ALA A 58 -42.61 -4.07 -33.02
N ALA A 59 -41.49 -4.71 -33.40
CA ALA A 59 -41.28 -5.27 -34.76
C ALA A 59 -39.78 -5.53 -35.07
N ASN A 60 -39.57 -6.75 -35.56
CA ASN A 60 -38.66 -7.15 -36.64
C ASN A 60 -37.13 -7.32 -36.43
N ALA A 61 -36.69 -8.40 -37.08
CA ALA A 61 -35.41 -9.04 -37.28
C ALA A 61 -34.15 -8.18 -37.43
N GLY A 62 -33.01 -8.76 -37.03
CA GLY A 62 -31.69 -8.36 -37.51
C GLY A 62 -30.56 -8.88 -36.64
N ALA A 63 -29.94 -9.97 -37.06
CA ALA A 63 -28.72 -10.48 -36.46
C ALA A 63 -27.58 -9.45 -36.53
N SER A 64 -26.92 -9.18 -35.40
CA SER A 64 -25.47 -8.90 -35.32
C SER A 64 -25.08 -8.83 -33.85
N ALA A 65 -24.38 -9.87 -33.38
CA ALA A 65 -23.67 -9.82 -32.12
C ALA A 65 -22.48 -8.87 -32.27
N GLY A 66 -22.72 -7.58 -32.00
CA GLY A 66 -21.67 -6.58 -31.87
C GLY A 66 -20.84 -6.88 -30.63
N ALA A 67 -19.68 -7.52 -30.82
CA ALA A 67 -18.65 -7.60 -29.80
C ALA A 67 -18.31 -6.18 -29.32
N ALA A 68 -18.41 -5.95 -28.01
CA ALA A 68 -17.97 -4.70 -27.39
C ALA A 68 -16.50 -4.44 -27.75
N PRO A 69 -16.12 -3.20 -28.11
CA PRO A 69 -14.75 -2.91 -28.52
C PRO A 69 -13.82 -3.09 -27.32
N GLU A 70 -13.00 -4.14 -27.37
CA GLU A 70 -11.90 -4.32 -26.44
C GLU A 70 -10.98 -3.09 -26.57
N LYS A 71 -10.96 -2.24 -25.54
CA LYS A 71 -10.05 -1.11 -25.45
C LYS A 71 -8.63 -1.68 -25.49
N ARG A 72 -8.06 -1.72 -26.69
CA ARG A 72 -6.67 -2.06 -26.99
C ARG A 72 -5.80 -1.21 -26.08
N ARG A 73 -5.40 -1.75 -24.92
CA ARG A 73 -4.59 -1.07 -23.92
C ARG A 73 -3.29 -0.68 -24.61
N ARG A 74 -3.16 0.59 -25.02
CA ARG A 74 -1.90 1.13 -25.57
C ARG A 74 -0.81 0.81 -24.54
N ARG A 75 0.12 -0.07 -24.90
CA ARG A 75 1.28 -0.41 -24.08
C ARG A 75 2.05 0.90 -23.89
N LYS A 76 2.03 1.45 -22.67
CA LYS A 76 2.81 2.66 -22.36
C LYS A 76 4.28 2.33 -22.57
N GLU A 77 5.01 3.23 -23.20
CA GLU A 77 6.44 3.06 -23.40
C GLU A 77 7.15 2.95 -22.03
N PRO A 78 8.16 2.06 -21.92
CA PRO A 78 8.95 1.94 -20.71
C PRO A 78 9.61 3.27 -20.35
N LEU A 79 9.75 3.53 -19.06
CA LEU A 79 10.49 4.68 -18.56
C LEU A 79 11.99 4.49 -18.81
N GLU A 80 12.72 5.59 -18.96
CA GLU A 80 14.17 5.57 -19.19
C GLU A 80 14.93 4.87 -18.06
N VAL A 81 14.49 5.08 -16.82
CA VAL A 81 15.00 4.39 -15.62
C VAL A 81 14.99 2.86 -15.76
N ASP A 82 14.06 2.29 -16.54
CA ASP A 82 13.99 0.85 -16.80
C ASP A 82 15.18 0.34 -17.61
N ARG A 83 15.69 1.18 -18.52
CA ARG A 83 16.89 0.89 -19.32
C ARG A 83 18.15 1.06 -18.47
N LEU A 84 18.18 2.07 -17.60
CA LEU A 84 19.31 2.30 -16.68
C LEU A 84 19.57 1.11 -15.74
N ALA A 85 18.54 0.29 -15.47
CA ALA A 85 18.67 -0.93 -14.67
C ALA A 85 19.59 -1.99 -15.30
N GLU A 86 19.98 -1.87 -16.57
CA GLU A 86 20.95 -2.74 -17.23
C GLU A 86 22.40 -2.28 -16.99
N SER A 87 22.60 -0.99 -16.68
CA SER A 87 23.93 -0.37 -16.59
C SER A 87 24.34 -0.02 -15.17
N TYR A 88 23.38 0.11 -14.25
CA TYR A 88 23.65 0.46 -12.86
C TYR A 88 23.29 -0.68 -11.91
N GLU A 89 24.15 -0.91 -10.93
CA GLU A 89 23.93 -1.93 -9.90
C GLU A 89 23.22 -1.38 -8.66
N ASP A 90 23.54 -0.16 -8.26
CA ASP A 90 22.99 0.45 -7.06
C ASP A 90 21.77 1.31 -7.35
N PHE A 91 20.64 0.93 -6.75
CA PHE A 91 19.38 1.65 -6.84
C PHE A 91 18.89 2.03 -5.45
N LYS A 92 18.30 3.22 -5.33
CA LYS A 92 17.66 3.68 -4.10
C LYS A 92 16.41 4.49 -4.37
N MET A 93 15.60 4.62 -3.33
CA MET A 93 14.50 5.56 -3.26
C MET A 93 14.83 6.62 -2.22
N VAL A 94 14.67 7.90 -2.56
CA VAL A 94 14.77 9.00 -1.61
C VAL A 94 13.37 9.58 -1.36
N LEU A 95 13.05 9.78 -0.09
CA LEU A 95 11.80 10.35 0.40
C LEU A 95 12.10 11.74 0.96
N VAL A 96 11.71 12.76 0.21
CA VAL A 96 11.91 14.16 0.57
C VAL A 96 10.69 14.67 1.32
N VAL A 97 10.84 14.95 2.61
CA VAL A 97 9.77 15.37 3.52
C VAL A 97 9.77 16.89 3.67
N ARG A 98 8.58 17.49 3.65
CA ARG A 98 8.43 18.90 4.04
C ARG A 98 8.46 19.08 5.56
N ASN A 99 9.47 19.79 6.04
CA ASN A 99 9.70 20.06 7.46
C ASN A 99 8.98 21.31 7.98
N ASP A 100 8.58 22.22 7.10
CA ASP A 100 7.74 23.39 7.42
C ASP A 100 6.35 23.00 7.92
N LEU A 101 5.85 21.85 7.46
CA LEU A 101 4.57 21.29 7.85
C LEU A 101 4.50 20.77 9.30
N LYS A 102 5.63 20.75 10.02
CA LYS A 102 5.77 20.31 11.43
C LYS A 102 5.02 19.00 11.73
N MET A 103 5.07 18.05 10.79
CA MET A 103 4.45 16.74 10.97
C MET A 103 5.08 15.98 12.14
N GLY A 104 4.25 15.39 12.99
CA GLY A 104 4.72 14.43 14.00
C GLY A 104 5.29 13.16 13.36
N LYS A 105 6.20 12.47 14.08
CA LYS A 105 6.93 11.28 13.58
C LYS A 105 6.02 10.22 12.95
N GLY A 106 4.89 9.90 13.60
CA GLY A 106 3.93 8.91 13.08
C GLY A 106 3.29 9.34 11.76
N LYS A 107 2.99 10.64 11.61
CA LYS A 107 2.44 11.18 10.36
C LYS A 107 3.50 11.17 9.25
N ILE A 108 4.75 11.53 9.56
CA ILE A 108 5.86 11.44 8.61
C ILE A 108 6.00 10.00 8.09
N ALA A 109 6.03 9.01 8.99
CA ALA A 109 6.14 7.60 8.61
C ALA A 109 4.99 7.15 7.69
N ALA A 110 3.75 7.54 7.98
CA ALA A 110 2.59 7.24 7.15
C ALA A 110 2.69 7.88 5.75
N GLN A 111 3.07 9.17 5.70
CA GLN A 111 3.20 9.90 4.42
C GLN A 111 4.35 9.35 3.57
N CYS A 112 5.49 9.01 4.18
CA CYS A 112 6.58 8.29 3.53
C CYS A 112 6.11 6.96 2.94
N SER A 113 5.34 6.17 3.69
CA SER A 113 4.77 4.91 3.22
C SER A 113 3.83 5.11 2.03
N HIS A 114 2.98 6.15 2.07
CA HIS A 114 2.11 6.51 0.96
C HIS A 114 2.90 6.92 -0.29
N ALA A 115 3.97 7.72 -0.12
CA ALA A 115 4.81 8.16 -1.23
C ALA A 115 5.54 7.00 -1.89
N THR A 116 6.11 6.08 -1.10
CA THR A 116 6.72 4.85 -1.61
C THR A 116 5.71 4.01 -2.40
N LEU A 117 4.53 3.75 -1.84
CA LEU A 117 3.51 2.93 -2.51
C LEU A 117 2.97 3.60 -3.79
N GLY A 118 2.82 4.93 -3.76
CA GLY A 118 2.42 5.72 -4.92
C GLY A 118 3.44 5.58 -6.06
N LEU A 119 4.72 5.81 -5.77
CA LEU A 119 5.79 5.66 -6.75
C LEU A 119 5.90 4.22 -7.27
N TYR A 120 5.83 3.22 -6.38
CA TYR A 120 5.84 1.81 -6.74
C TYR A 120 4.75 1.48 -7.76
N LYS A 121 3.51 1.91 -7.51
CA LYS A 121 2.37 1.71 -8.43
C LYS A 121 2.55 2.45 -9.75
N ASP A 122 3.13 3.65 -9.72
CA ASP A 122 3.36 4.43 -10.93
C ASP A 122 4.38 3.78 -11.87
N ILE A 123 5.35 3.04 -11.32
CA ILE A 123 6.44 2.42 -12.08
C ILE A 123 6.29 0.92 -12.31
N CYS A 124 5.50 0.17 -11.53
CA CYS A 124 5.47 -1.29 -11.60
C CYS A 124 5.18 -1.87 -12.99
N THR A 125 4.41 -1.16 -13.81
CA THR A 125 4.09 -1.58 -15.20
C THR A 125 4.96 -0.92 -16.26
N ARG A 126 5.69 0.15 -15.90
CA ARG A 126 6.44 1.00 -16.83
C ARG A 126 7.96 0.89 -16.68
N ALA A 127 8.43 0.42 -15.54
CA ALA A 127 9.84 0.22 -15.25
C ALA A 127 10.07 -1.03 -14.37
N PRO A 128 9.64 -2.23 -14.80
CA PRO A 128 9.75 -3.43 -14.00
C PRO A 128 11.20 -3.84 -13.68
N LYS A 129 12.16 -3.59 -14.58
CA LYS A 129 13.59 -3.91 -14.35
C LYS A 129 14.19 -2.98 -13.31
N ALA A 130 13.88 -1.68 -13.39
CA ALA A 130 14.32 -0.71 -12.39
C ALA A 130 13.77 -1.03 -11.00
N LEU A 131 12.50 -1.41 -10.94
CA LEU A 131 11.86 -1.80 -9.70
C LEU A 131 12.49 -3.07 -9.11
N GLN A 132 12.67 -4.10 -9.95
CA GLN A 132 13.34 -5.35 -9.55
C GLN A 132 14.77 -5.09 -9.07
N ARG A 133 15.51 -4.21 -9.75
CA ARG A 133 16.87 -3.83 -9.34
C ARG A 133 16.86 -3.20 -7.95
N TRP A 134 15.99 -2.22 -7.70
CA TRP A 134 15.84 -1.61 -6.38
C TRP A 134 15.47 -2.62 -5.30
N GLU A 135 14.59 -3.59 -5.60
CA GLU A 135 14.25 -4.68 -4.68
C GLU A 135 15.45 -5.57 -4.37
N MET A 136 16.27 -5.90 -5.37
CA MET A 136 17.51 -6.67 -5.20
C MET A 136 18.57 -5.91 -4.38
N CYS A 137 18.60 -4.58 -4.44
CA CYS A 137 19.45 -3.75 -3.57
C CYS A 137 18.95 -3.70 -2.11
N GLY A 138 17.96 -4.50 -1.72
CA GLY A 138 17.38 -4.45 -0.38
C GLY A 138 16.40 -3.30 -0.20
N GLN A 139 15.79 -2.81 -1.29
CA GLN A 139 14.71 -1.82 -1.29
C GLN A 139 15.03 -0.55 -0.47
N VAL A 140 16.26 -0.03 -0.65
CA VAL A 140 16.82 1.10 0.11
C VAL A 140 15.91 2.33 0.04
N LYS A 141 15.59 2.89 1.20
CA LYS A 141 14.81 4.13 1.35
C LYS A 141 15.58 5.08 2.26
N VAL A 142 15.94 6.25 1.74
CA VAL A 142 16.61 7.31 2.50
C VAL A 142 15.63 8.47 2.68
N VAL A 143 15.49 8.97 3.91
CA VAL A 143 14.56 10.06 4.21
C VAL A 143 15.33 11.36 4.43
N THR A 144 15.01 12.37 3.62
CA THR A 144 15.62 13.70 3.65
C THR A 144 14.54 14.77 3.85
N LYS A 145 14.96 16.03 4.03
CA LYS A 145 14.02 17.14 4.26
C LYS A 145 14.29 18.39 3.43
N VAL A 146 13.20 19.11 3.19
CA VAL A 146 13.16 20.48 2.64
C VAL A 146 12.32 21.38 3.54
N GLU A 147 12.54 22.68 3.47
CA GLU A 147 11.86 23.66 4.32
C GLU A 147 10.71 24.39 3.60
N THR A 148 10.47 24.14 2.31
CA THR A 148 9.36 24.78 1.57
C THR A 148 8.73 23.82 0.54
N GLU A 149 7.55 24.18 0.05
CA GLU A 149 6.90 23.46 -1.06
C GLU A 149 7.60 23.72 -2.39
N GLU A 150 8.07 24.95 -2.56
CA GLU A 150 8.77 25.42 -3.75
C GLU A 150 10.05 24.62 -3.98
N ASP A 151 10.83 24.37 -2.91
CA ASP A 151 12.04 23.53 -2.98
C ASP A 151 11.70 22.09 -3.42
N MET A 152 10.62 21.51 -2.87
CA MET A 152 10.15 20.18 -3.29
C MET A 152 9.77 20.16 -4.78
N LEU A 153 9.10 21.20 -5.27
CA LEU A 153 8.70 21.31 -6.67
C LEU A 153 9.90 21.52 -7.59
N ALA A 154 10.92 22.27 -7.16
CA ALA A 154 12.17 22.41 -7.89
C ALA A 154 12.89 21.06 -8.03
N LEU A 155 12.96 20.26 -6.95
CA LEU A 155 13.50 18.90 -6.99
C LEU A 155 12.71 17.99 -7.93
N ARG A 156 11.37 18.14 -7.99
CA ARG A 156 10.53 17.40 -8.95
C ARG A 156 10.86 17.75 -10.39
N VAL A 157 11.09 19.02 -10.69
CA VAL A 157 11.50 19.46 -12.04
C VAL A 157 12.84 18.82 -12.39
N LYS A 158 13.82 18.93 -11.49
CA LYS A 158 15.15 18.32 -11.67
C LYS A 158 15.08 16.80 -11.88
N ALA A 159 14.28 16.08 -11.09
CA ALA A 159 14.08 14.64 -11.27
C ALA A 159 13.50 14.30 -12.64
N LYS A 160 12.54 15.09 -13.15
CA LYS A 160 11.97 14.90 -14.50
C LYS A 160 12.98 15.17 -15.61
N GLU A 161 13.83 16.18 -15.44
CA GLU A 161 14.92 16.49 -16.37
C GLU A 161 15.93 15.35 -16.43
N SER A 162 16.28 14.78 -15.27
CA SER A 162 17.10 13.57 -15.13
C SER A 162 16.35 12.27 -15.45
N LYS A 163 15.10 12.34 -15.93
CA LYS A 163 14.29 11.19 -16.37
C LYS A 163 14.03 10.14 -15.29
N LEU A 164 14.12 10.57 -14.03
CA LEU A 164 13.83 9.76 -12.85
C LEU A 164 12.34 9.82 -12.52
N PRO A 165 11.69 8.68 -12.24
CA PRO A 165 10.32 8.68 -11.79
C PRO A 165 10.22 9.27 -10.38
N CYS A 166 9.21 10.13 -10.18
CA CYS A 166 8.91 10.72 -8.89
C CYS A 166 7.40 10.74 -8.62
N HIS A 167 7.02 10.68 -7.35
CA HIS A 167 5.63 10.75 -6.89
C HIS A 167 5.53 11.75 -5.74
N ILE A 168 4.51 12.61 -5.74
CA ILE A 168 4.23 13.51 -4.61
C ILE A 168 2.93 13.07 -3.96
N THR A 169 3.01 12.78 -2.66
CA THR A 169 1.85 12.54 -1.83
C THR A 169 1.22 13.85 -1.39
N VAL A 170 -0.11 13.89 -1.44
CA VAL A 170 -0.93 15.02 -1.01
C VAL A 170 -1.77 14.56 0.16
N ASP A 171 -1.75 15.31 1.26
CA ASP A 171 -2.59 15.01 2.41
C ASP A 171 -4.04 15.37 2.11
N ALA A 172 -4.94 14.40 2.27
CA ALA A 172 -6.37 14.55 2.01
C ALA A 172 -7.11 15.40 3.08
N GLY A 173 -6.38 16.05 3.99
CA GLY A 173 -6.95 16.96 4.99
C GLY A 173 -7.68 16.26 6.15
N ARG A 174 -7.39 14.98 6.41
CA ARG A 174 -7.94 14.25 7.58
C ARG A 174 -7.17 14.51 8.88
N THR A 175 -6.29 15.51 8.88
CA THR A 175 -5.34 15.79 9.96
C THR A 175 -5.13 17.30 10.11
N GLN A 176 -4.30 17.71 11.07
CA GLN A 176 -4.03 19.09 11.49
C GLN A 176 -3.28 19.97 10.48
N ILE A 177 -3.07 19.53 9.23
CA ILE A 177 -2.39 20.30 8.17
C ILE A 177 -3.42 20.87 7.20
N ALA A 178 -3.11 22.01 6.60
CA ALA A 178 -3.95 22.61 5.57
C ALA A 178 -4.33 21.56 4.49
N PRO A 179 -5.62 21.43 4.14
CA PRO A 179 -6.07 20.42 3.19
C PRO A 179 -5.35 20.57 1.84
N ASN A 180 -5.06 19.46 1.20
CA ASN A 180 -4.34 19.38 -0.09
C ASN A 180 -2.86 19.83 -0.06
N SER A 181 -2.24 19.86 1.11
CA SER A 181 -0.80 20.10 1.22
C SER A 181 0.00 18.94 0.62
N ARG A 182 0.99 19.25 -0.23
CA ARG A 182 2.01 18.29 -0.68
C ARG A 182 2.92 17.97 0.48
N THR A 183 3.08 16.71 0.86
CA THR A 183 3.76 16.31 2.11
C THR A 183 5.13 15.69 1.86
N VAL A 184 5.19 14.69 0.98
CA VAL A 184 6.40 13.90 0.72
C VAL A 184 6.53 13.66 -0.78
N MET A 185 7.74 13.86 -1.30
CA MET A 185 8.11 13.44 -2.65
C MET A 185 8.98 12.18 -2.57
N ALA A 186 8.61 11.13 -3.30
CA ALA A 186 9.49 9.98 -3.54
C ALA A 186 10.15 10.13 -4.92
N VAL A 187 11.43 9.77 -5.02
CA VAL A 187 12.18 9.62 -6.28
C VAL A 187 12.98 8.32 -6.25
N LEU A 188 13.00 7.57 -7.35
CA LEU A 188 13.69 6.27 -7.44
C LEU A 188 14.56 6.22 -8.69
N GLY A 189 15.75 5.63 -8.57
CA GLY A 189 16.64 5.38 -9.69
C GLY A 189 18.03 4.91 -9.25
N PRO A 190 19.01 4.93 -10.17
CA PRO A 190 20.40 4.72 -9.84
C PRO A 190 20.85 5.67 -8.73
N ALA A 191 21.65 5.15 -7.77
CA ALA A 191 22.02 5.90 -6.57
C ALA A 191 22.67 7.25 -6.90
N GLU A 192 23.60 7.27 -7.86
CA GLU A 192 24.32 8.47 -8.30
C GLU A 192 23.38 9.52 -8.91
N LEU A 193 22.49 9.14 -9.83
CA LEU A 193 21.54 10.07 -10.45
C LEU A 193 20.51 10.60 -9.44
N VAL A 194 20.13 9.78 -8.46
CA VAL A 194 19.26 10.23 -7.37
C VAL A 194 19.99 11.22 -6.45
N ASP A 195 21.31 11.06 -6.25
CA ASP A 195 22.13 12.01 -5.50
C ASP A 195 22.35 13.32 -6.23
N ASP A 196 22.44 13.32 -7.56
CA ASP A 196 22.45 14.56 -8.33
C ASP A 196 21.21 15.41 -8.01
N VAL A 197 20.06 14.77 -7.81
CA VAL A 197 18.83 15.46 -7.42
C VAL A 197 18.82 15.82 -5.93
N THR A 198 19.19 14.89 -5.04
CA THR A 198 18.85 14.98 -3.61
C THR A 198 20.03 14.94 -2.63
N GLY A 199 21.26 14.74 -3.10
CA GLY A 199 22.43 14.49 -2.26
C GLY A 199 22.87 15.69 -1.40
N HIS A 200 22.45 16.90 -1.76
CA HIS A 200 22.69 18.11 -0.98
C HIS A 200 21.70 18.29 0.19
N LEU A 201 20.63 17.48 0.24
CA LEU A 201 19.60 17.59 1.27
C LEU A 201 20.07 16.96 2.58
N LYS A 202 19.60 17.54 3.69
CA LYS A 202 19.85 16.99 5.02
C LYS A 202 18.96 15.77 5.26
N LEU A 203 19.47 14.81 6.02
CA LEU A 203 18.66 13.70 6.55
C LEU A 203 17.55 14.25 7.47
N MET A 204 16.40 13.56 7.47
CA MET A 204 15.20 13.97 8.21
C MET A 204 15.41 13.94 9.72
#